data_AF-A0A0Q4JC11-F1
#
_entry.id   AF-A0A0Q4JC11-F1
#
_cell.length_a   1.000
_cell.length_b   1.000
_cell.length_c   1.000
_cell.angle_alpha   90.00
_cell.angle_beta   90.00
_cell.angle_gamma   90.00
#
_symmetry.space_group_name_H-M   'P 1'
#
loop_
_entity.id
_entity.type
_entity.pdbx_description
1 polymer ?
#
loop_
_entity_poly.entity_id
_entity_poly.type
_entity_poly.pdbx_seq_one_letter_code
_entity_poly.pdbx_strand_id
1 'polypeptide(L)'
;MHRIFAVFCLSLSVPAAGQAARTFPILRAGQPVVCADLNDGDQDLREVMRQWIIGFWSGMNVGERAQAGSVGRNTSASGVFGEIALFCKSHPSMLIDQATFAVRERMRKAGN
;
A
#
# COMPACT_ATOMS: atom_id res chain seq x y z
N MET A 1 -50.19 -42.38 -0.22
CA MET A 1 -50.03 -41.36 0.84
C MET A 1 -48.96 -40.37 0.36
N HIS A 2 -49.34 -39.10 0.17
CA HIS A 2 -48.50 -38.04 -0.39
C HIS A 2 -47.72 -37.32 0.73
N ARG A 3 -46.41 -37.11 0.58
CA ARG A 3 -45.63 -36.21 1.46
C ARG A 3 -44.62 -35.38 0.67
N ILE A 4 -45.11 -34.20 0.28
CA ILE A 4 -44.54 -32.85 0.36
C ILE A 4 -43.01 -32.74 0.15
N PHE A 5 -42.67 -32.14 -0.99
CA PHE A 5 -41.37 -31.56 -1.34
C PHE A 5 -40.93 -30.51 -0.32
N ALA A 6 -39.74 -30.68 0.28
CA ALA A 6 -39.06 -29.63 1.04
C ALA A 6 -38.26 -28.76 0.06
N VAL A 7 -38.69 -27.51 -0.13
CA VAL A 7 -37.94 -26.49 -0.87
C VAL A 7 -36.80 -26.02 0.02
N PHE A 8 -35.58 -26.40 -0.33
CA PHE A 8 -34.35 -25.91 0.28
C PHE A 8 -34.12 -24.47 -0.20
N CYS A 9 -34.47 -23.48 0.63
CA CYS A 9 -34.11 -22.09 0.39
C CYS A 9 -32.58 -21.94 0.47
N LEU A 10 -31.93 -21.92 -0.69
CA LEU A 10 -30.54 -21.50 -0.85
C LEU A 10 -30.44 -20.02 -0.48
N SER A 11 -29.96 -19.74 0.72
CA SER A 11 -29.47 -18.43 1.12
C SER A 11 -28.26 -18.11 0.25
N LEU A 12 -28.46 -17.22 -0.74
CA LEU A 12 -27.38 -16.58 -1.48
C LEU A 12 -26.58 -15.72 -0.49
N SER A 13 -25.49 -16.27 0.03
CA SER A 13 -24.44 -15.50 0.69
C SER A 13 -23.81 -14.61 -0.37
N VAL A 14 -24.29 -13.36 -0.49
CA VAL A 14 -23.58 -12.33 -1.26
C VAL A 14 -22.22 -12.19 -0.58
N PRO A 15 -21.10 -12.49 -1.27
CA PRO A 15 -19.80 -12.22 -0.71
C PRO A 15 -19.75 -10.71 -0.47
N ALA A 16 -19.54 -10.31 0.79
CA ALA A 16 -19.24 -8.92 1.10
C ALA A 16 -18.04 -8.55 0.24
N ALA A 17 -18.27 -7.77 -0.82
CA ALA A 17 -17.20 -7.17 -1.59
C ALA A 17 -16.50 -6.23 -0.62
N GLY A 18 -15.42 -6.72 0.00
CA GLY A 18 -14.53 -5.90 0.81
C GLY A 18 -14.14 -4.72 -0.06
N GLN A 19 -14.47 -3.50 0.37
CA GLN A 19 -14.03 -2.30 -0.31
C GLN A 19 -12.51 -2.36 -0.39
N ALA A 20 -11.98 -2.55 -1.60
CA ALA A 20 -10.56 -2.42 -1.84
C ALA A 20 -10.12 -1.07 -1.26
N ALA A 21 -9.12 -1.07 -0.38
CA ALA A 21 -8.60 0.14 0.22
C ALA A 21 -8.22 1.09 -0.91
N ARG A 22 -8.90 2.25 -0.99
CA ARG A 22 -8.63 3.25 -2.02
C ARG A 22 -7.32 3.94 -1.66
N THR A 23 -6.28 3.74 -2.47
CA THR A 23 -5.10 4.58 -2.45
C THR A 23 -5.36 5.81 -3.32
N PHE A 24 -4.81 6.96 -2.92
CA PHE A 24 -4.83 8.18 -3.74
C PHE A 24 -3.42 8.37 -4.29
N PRO A 25 -3.12 7.87 -5.51
CA PRO A 25 -1.77 7.92 -6.04
C PRO A 25 -1.35 9.36 -6.34
N ILE A 26 -0.05 9.60 -6.28
CA ILE A 26 0.53 10.83 -6.83
C ILE A 26 0.43 10.73 -8.35
N LEU A 27 0.01 11.83 -8.98
CA LEU A 27 -0.09 11.91 -10.42
C LEU A 27 0.97 12.86 -10.98
N ARG A 28 1.63 12.46 -12.06
CA ARG A 28 2.46 13.28 -12.92
C ARG A 28 1.79 13.37 -14.28
N ALA A 29 1.43 14.58 -14.70
CA ALA A 29 0.68 14.81 -15.95
C ALA A 29 -0.57 13.92 -16.09
N GLY A 30 -1.28 13.67 -14.99
CA GLY A 30 -2.48 12.82 -14.95
C GLY A 30 -2.22 11.31 -14.93
N GLN A 31 -0.97 10.86 -14.92
CA GLN A 31 -0.59 9.45 -14.80
C GLN A 31 -0.02 9.15 -13.42
N PRO A 32 -0.32 7.98 -12.81
CA PRO A 32 0.32 7.55 -11.58
C PRO A 32 1.84 7.53 -11.70
N VAL A 33 2.53 8.05 -10.69
CA VAL A 33 4.00 7.98 -10.64
C VAL A 33 4.48 6.55 -10.36
N VAL A 34 5.61 6.22 -10.96
CA VAL A 34 6.31 4.95 -10.80
C VAL A 34 7.65 5.15 -10.10
N CYS A 35 8.28 4.05 -9.70
CA CYS A 35 9.58 4.03 -9.06
C CYS A 35 10.69 4.75 -9.86
N ALA A 36 10.63 4.72 -11.19
CA ALA A 36 11.58 5.44 -12.05
C ALA A 36 11.52 6.96 -11.84
N ASP A 37 10.35 7.52 -11.50
CA ASP A 37 10.19 8.97 -11.29
C ASP A 37 11.01 9.48 -10.08
N LEU A 38 11.33 8.64 -9.09
CA LEU A 38 12.22 9.03 -7.97
C LEU A 38 13.64 9.40 -8.42
N ASN A 39 14.06 8.93 -9.59
CA ASN A 39 15.41 9.04 -10.11
C ASN A 39 15.50 9.89 -11.38
N ASP A 40 14.42 10.53 -11.82
CA ASP A 40 14.38 11.22 -13.12
C ASP A 40 15.10 12.60 -13.14
N GLY A 41 15.46 13.12 -11.97
CA GLY A 41 16.17 14.40 -11.80
C GLY A 41 15.30 15.57 -11.34
N ASP A 42 13.97 15.46 -11.40
CA ASP A 42 13.00 16.46 -10.94
C ASP A 42 12.97 16.51 -9.39
N GLN A 43 13.57 17.56 -8.82
CA GLN A 43 13.65 17.71 -7.36
C GLN A 43 12.30 18.03 -6.73
N ASP A 44 11.42 18.75 -7.43
CA ASP A 44 10.11 19.14 -6.91
C ASP A 44 9.20 17.91 -6.84
N LEU A 45 9.17 17.11 -7.92
CA LEU A 45 8.46 15.85 -7.92
C LEU A 45 9.00 14.90 -6.85
N ARG A 46 10.32 14.81 -6.69
CA ARG A 46 10.95 13.96 -5.68
C ARG A 46 10.56 14.36 -4.25
N GLU A 47 10.46 15.64 -3.96
CA GLU A 47 10.02 16.09 -2.63
C GLU A 47 8.54 15.80 -2.40
N VAL A 48 7.67 16.01 -3.40
CA VAL A 48 6.26 15.61 -3.34
C VAL A 48 6.13 14.10 -3.10
N MET A 49 6.91 13.30 -3.81
CA MET A 49 6.97 11.85 -3.62
C MET A 49 7.41 11.49 -2.20
N ARG A 50 8.45 12.14 -1.67
CA ARG A 50 8.88 11.92 -0.28
C ARG A 50 7.75 12.19 0.72
N GLN A 51 7.11 13.35 0.64
CA GLN A 51 6.03 13.71 1.58
C GLN A 51 4.86 12.72 1.52
N TRP A 52 4.45 12.37 0.30
CA TRP A 52 3.38 11.41 0.09
C TRP A 52 3.75 10.02 0.61
N ILE A 53 4.97 9.52 0.34
CA ILE A 53 5.45 8.21 0.82
C ILE A 53 5.39 8.14 2.35
N ILE A 54 5.88 9.17 3.04
CA ILE A 54 5.89 9.21 4.50
C ILE A 54 4.46 9.32 5.06
N GLY A 55 3.60 10.12 4.43
CA GLY A 55 2.18 10.21 4.79
C GLY A 55 1.45 8.87 4.61
N PHE A 56 1.66 8.21 3.48
CA PHE A 56 1.09 6.89 3.16
C PHE A 56 1.55 5.83 4.16
N TRP A 57 2.85 5.80 4.48
CA TRP A 57 3.42 4.92 5.50
C TRP A 57 2.79 5.13 6.87
N SER A 58 2.67 6.39 7.30
CA SER A 58 2.03 6.76 8.56
C SER A 58 0.57 6.32 8.59
N GLY A 59 -0.18 6.54 7.49
CA GLY A 59 -1.55 6.10 7.33
C GLY A 59 -1.72 4.57 7.49
N MET A 60 -0.83 3.78 6.88
CA MET A 60 -0.82 2.32 7.06
C MET A 60 -0.56 1.92 8.52
N ASN A 61 0.39 2.56 9.19
CA ASN A 61 0.67 2.30 10.59
C ASN A 61 -0.51 2.65 11.52
N VAL A 62 -1.26 3.71 11.21
CA VAL A 62 -2.50 4.04 11.93
C VAL A 62 -3.58 2.98 11.67
N GLY A 63 -3.77 2.56 10.41
CA GLY A 63 -4.78 1.57 10.02
C GLY A 63 -4.55 0.18 10.64
N GLU A 64 -3.28 -0.21 10.84
CA GLU A 64 -2.90 -1.52 11.35
C GLU A 64 -2.51 -1.54 12.84
N ARG A 65 -2.75 -0.43 13.57
CA ARG A 65 -2.33 -0.28 14.99
C ARG A 65 -2.74 -1.45 15.89
N ALA A 66 -3.84 -2.14 15.60
CA ALA A 66 -4.34 -3.28 16.37
C ALA A 66 -3.65 -4.62 16.05
N GLN A 67 -2.92 -4.74 14.92
CA GLN A 67 -2.47 -6.04 14.39
C GLN A 67 -0.94 -6.16 14.26
N ALA A 68 -0.23 -5.07 13.92
CA ALA A 68 1.18 -5.14 13.57
C ALA A 68 2.10 -4.15 14.32
N GLY A 69 1.54 -3.28 15.16
CA GLY A 69 2.29 -2.16 15.73
C GLY A 69 2.71 -1.14 14.67
N SER A 70 3.59 -0.20 15.05
CA SER A 70 4.13 0.80 14.12
C SER A 70 5.37 0.23 13.42
N VAL A 71 5.24 -0.13 12.14
CA VAL A 71 6.37 -0.60 11.31
C VAL A 71 7.34 0.56 11.07
N GLY A 72 8.64 0.30 11.23
CA GLY A 72 9.70 1.30 11.15
C GLY A 72 9.81 2.20 12.38
N ARG A 73 9.34 1.77 13.57
CA ARG A 73 9.35 2.61 14.79
C ARG A 73 10.75 3.12 15.16
N ASN A 74 11.78 2.33 14.83
CA ASN A 74 13.18 2.67 15.10
C ASN A 74 13.90 3.21 13.85
N THR A 75 13.18 3.45 12.75
CA THR A 75 13.72 3.94 11.49
C THR A 75 13.27 5.38 11.26
N SER A 76 14.21 6.28 10.94
CA SER A 76 13.86 7.67 10.63
C SER A 76 13.06 7.75 9.33
N ALA A 77 12.29 8.83 9.14
CA ALA A 77 11.59 9.07 7.88
C ALA A 77 12.54 9.04 6.67
N SER A 78 13.74 9.63 6.81
CA SER A 78 14.78 9.56 5.78
C SER A 78 15.27 8.14 5.51
N GLY A 79 15.35 7.30 6.55
CA GLY A 79 15.68 5.87 6.41
C GLY A 79 14.60 5.10 5.66
N VAL A 80 13.33 5.27 6.02
CA VAL A 80 12.18 4.67 5.31
C VAL A 80 12.18 5.07 3.83
N PHE A 81 12.30 6.37 3.55
CA PHE A 81 12.39 6.86 2.18
C PHE A 81 13.60 6.28 1.44
N GLY A 82 14.75 6.16 2.11
CA GLY A 82 15.96 5.55 1.56
C GLY A 82 15.78 4.09 1.15
N GLU A 83 15.12 3.28 1.97
CA GLU A 83 14.80 1.88 1.65
C GLU A 83 13.87 1.77 0.44
N ILE A 84 12.87 2.65 0.34
CA ILE A 84 11.94 2.69 -0.80
C ILE A 84 12.66 3.12 -2.08
N ALA A 85 13.50 4.16 -2.00
CA ALA A 85 14.31 4.59 -3.13
C ALA A 85 15.28 3.48 -3.58
N LEU A 86 15.87 2.73 -2.65
CA LEU A 86 16.73 1.58 -2.96
C LEU A 86 15.94 0.47 -3.66
N PHE A 87 14.75 0.12 -3.14
CA PHE A 87 13.86 -0.87 -3.74
C PHE A 87 13.43 -0.48 -5.17
N CYS A 88 13.14 0.80 -5.37
CA CYS A 88 12.73 1.32 -6.67
C CYS A 88 13.80 1.22 -7.76
N LYS A 89 15.10 1.16 -7.39
CA LYS A 89 16.18 0.95 -8.38
C LYS A 89 16.07 -0.38 -9.10
N SER A 90 15.53 -1.42 -8.47
CA SER A 90 15.32 -2.74 -9.09
C SER A 90 13.91 -2.96 -9.66
N HIS A 91 12.98 -2.01 -9.44
CA HIS A 91 11.59 -2.12 -9.86
C HIS A 91 11.09 -0.82 -10.53
N PRO A 92 11.74 -0.33 -11.59
CA PRO A 92 11.50 1.02 -12.12
C PRO A 92 10.06 1.27 -12.57
N SER A 93 9.34 0.26 -13.05
CA SER A 93 7.97 0.39 -13.54
C SER A 93 6.89 0.18 -12.46
N MET A 94 7.27 -0.13 -11.23
CA MET A 94 6.30 -0.35 -10.14
C MET A 94 5.71 0.99 -9.68
N LEU A 95 4.41 1.01 -9.38
CA LEU A 95 3.76 2.17 -8.79
C LEU A 95 4.34 2.49 -7.40
N ILE A 96 4.43 3.77 -7.07
CA ILE A 96 5.09 4.19 -5.82
C ILE A 96 4.35 3.69 -4.56
N ASP A 97 3.03 3.56 -4.63
CA ASP A 97 2.20 3.06 -3.53
C ASP A 97 2.45 1.56 -3.28
N GLN A 98 2.52 0.78 -4.36
CA GLN A 98 2.87 -0.64 -4.33
C GLN A 98 4.30 -0.87 -3.80
N ALA A 99 5.27 -0.06 -4.26
CA ALA A 99 6.64 -0.14 -3.77
C ALA A 99 6.74 0.19 -2.27
N THR A 100 6.02 1.23 -1.84
CA THR A 100 5.96 1.61 -0.42
C THR A 100 5.35 0.51 0.44
N PHE A 101 4.26 -0.11 -0.02
CA PHE A 101 3.63 -1.24 0.66
C PHE A 101 4.57 -2.45 0.73
N ALA A 102 5.23 -2.82 -0.38
CA ALA A 102 6.15 -3.95 -0.43
C ALA A 102 7.33 -3.79 0.54
N VAL A 103 7.91 -2.58 0.60
CA VAL A 103 9.00 -2.26 1.54
C VAL A 103 8.51 -2.29 2.99
N ARG A 104 7.33 -1.74 3.27
CA ARG A 104 6.73 -1.84 4.61
C ARG A 104 6.55 -3.28 5.04
N GLU A 105 5.99 -4.12 4.19
CA GLU A 105 5.80 -5.55 4.49
C GLU A 105 7.13 -6.27 4.71
N ARG A 106 8.17 -5.91 3.96
CA ARG A 106 9.53 -6.43 4.19
C ARG A 106 10.06 -6.01 5.56
N MET A 107 9.92 -4.73 5.93
CA MET A 107 10.37 -4.23 7.24
C MET A 107 9.60 -4.85 8.40
N ARG A 108 8.28 -5.00 8.27
CA ARG A 108 7.41 -5.67 9.24
C ARG A 108 7.89 -7.11 9.50
N LYS A 109 8.17 -7.87 8.44
CA LYS A 109 8.69 -9.25 8.55
C LYS A 109 10.08 -9.31 9.18
N ALA A 110 10.88 -8.27 9.02
CA ALA A 110 12.19 -8.14 9.66
C ALA A 110 12.12 -7.67 11.12
N GLY A 111 10.92 -7.40 11.66
CA GLY A 111 10.73 -6.94 13.04
C GLY A 111 11.10 -5.47 13.25
N ASN A 112 11.06 -4.65 12.19
CA ASN A 112 11.45 -3.24 12.20
C ASN A 112 10.24 -2.31 12.14
#